data_AF-A0A7S1D9B3-F1
#
_entry.id   AF-A0A7S1D9B3-F1
#
_cell.length_a   1.000
_cell.length_b   1.000
_cell.length_c   1.000
_cell.angle_alpha   90.00
_cell.angle_beta   90.00
_cell.angle_gamma   90.00
#
_symmetry.space_group_name_H-M   'P 1'
#
loop_
_entity.id
_entity.type
_entity.pdbx_description
1 polymer ?
#
loop_
_entity_poly.entity_id
_entity_poly.type
_entity_poly.pdbx_seq_one_letter_code
_entity_poly.pdbx_strand_id
1 'polypeptide(L)'
;AQSIQETRAPNSLELSYTYRDIGLVLKEQGMLEESLRSLLKAYNIQDALVPTTLKFADTSSQVGLVYKEIGGKQYLARALEMFRRAALIQESHVPETRIMARTYRNIGLVLKEQHASGSGSTTTT
;
A
#
# COMPACT_ATOMS: atom_id res chain seq x y z
N ALA A 1 -43.30 -11.41 -8.16
CA ALA A 1 -42.35 -10.85 -7.18
C ALA A 1 -41.31 -11.91 -6.84
N GLN A 2 -40.11 -11.79 -7.38
CA GLN A 2 -38.95 -12.54 -6.93
C GLN A 2 -37.90 -11.49 -6.58
N SER A 3 -37.77 -11.25 -5.28
CA SER A 3 -36.74 -10.42 -4.67
C SER A 3 -35.38 -11.00 -5.02
N ILE A 4 -34.72 -10.41 -6.02
CA ILE A 4 -33.28 -10.57 -6.20
C ILE A 4 -32.68 -9.96 -4.95
N GLN A 5 -32.29 -10.84 -4.02
CA GLN A 5 -31.47 -10.44 -2.90
C GLN A 5 -30.14 -9.95 -3.48
N GLU A 6 -30.02 -8.63 -3.58
CA GLU A 6 -28.76 -7.91 -3.61
C GLU A 6 -28.04 -8.19 -2.29
N THR A 7 -27.56 -9.41 -2.13
CA THR A 7 -26.61 -9.75 -1.08
C THR A 7 -25.30 -9.11 -1.52
N ARG A 8 -25.16 -7.81 -1.22
CA ARG A 8 -23.87 -7.14 -1.06
C ARG A 8 -23.01 -8.06 -0.21
N ALA A 9 -22.17 -8.88 -0.83
CA ALA A 9 -21.16 -9.62 -0.10
C ALA A 9 -20.27 -8.55 0.55
N PRO A 10 -20.20 -8.46 1.90
CA PRO A 10 -19.49 -7.38 2.59
C PRO A 10 -17.98 -7.34 2.32
N ASN A 11 -17.46 -8.23 1.46
CA ASN A 11 -16.07 -8.35 1.05
C ASN A 11 -15.98 -8.73 -0.44
N SER A 12 -16.46 -7.89 -1.36
CA SER A 12 -16.31 -8.13 -2.81
C SER A 12 -15.04 -7.45 -3.37
N LEU A 13 -14.47 -8.00 -4.45
CA LEU A 13 -13.34 -7.35 -5.13
C LEU A 13 -13.69 -5.96 -5.65
N GLU A 14 -14.92 -5.76 -6.12
CA GLU A 14 -15.42 -4.46 -6.58
C GLU A 14 -15.46 -3.42 -5.45
N LEU A 15 -15.91 -3.83 -4.26
CA LEU A 15 -15.84 -2.98 -3.07
C LEU A 15 -14.40 -2.63 -2.71
N SER A 16 -13.47 -3.59 -2.84
CA SER A 16 -12.04 -3.32 -2.61
C SER A 16 -11.48 -2.27 -3.58
N TYR A 17 -11.88 -2.28 -4.85
CA TYR A 17 -11.43 -1.30 -5.84
C TYR A 17 -12.02 0.07 -5.55
N THR A 18 -13.28 0.12 -5.13
CA THR A 18 -13.93 1.36 -4.66
C THR A 18 -13.16 1.97 -3.50
N TYR A 19 -12.81 1.18 -2.48
CA TYR A 19 -12.00 1.68 -1.35
C TYR A 19 -10.60 2.14 -1.78
N ARG A 20 -9.98 1.44 -2.74
CA ARG A 20 -8.67 1.84 -3.26
C ARG A 20 -8.76 3.22 -3.91
N ASP A 21 -9.75 3.43 -4.77
CA ASP A 21 -9.90 4.66 -5.53
C ASP A 21 -10.25 5.85 -4.61
N ILE A 22 -11.11 5.64 -3.60
CA ILE A 22 -11.34 6.62 -2.52
C ILE A 22 -10.03 6.97 -1.80
N GLY A 23 -9.24 5.95 -1.47
CA GLY A 23 -7.95 6.14 -0.81
C GLY A 23 -6.97 6.97 -1.64
N LEU A 24 -6.95 6.79 -2.96
CA LEU A 24 -6.11 7.59 -3.87
C LEU A 24 -6.56 9.05 -3.92
N VAL A 25 -7.87 9.31 -4.04
CA VAL A 25 -8.41 10.68 -4.03
C VAL A 25 -8.08 11.40 -2.71
N LEU A 26 -8.25 10.72 -1.57
CA LEU A 26 -7.91 11.28 -0.25
C LEU A 26 -6.40 11.58 -0.12
N LYS A 27 -5.55 10.73 -0.68
CA LYS A 27 -4.10 10.98 -0.70
C LYS A 27 -3.78 12.24 -1.51
N GLU A 28 -4.39 12.39 -2.68
CA GLU A 28 -4.20 13.59 -3.52
C GLU A 28 -4.68 14.88 -2.84
N GLN A 29 -5.63 14.77 -1.90
CA GLN A 29 -6.09 15.87 -1.05
C GLN A 29 -5.22 16.11 0.20
N GLY A 30 -4.16 15.32 0.40
CA GLY A 30 -3.29 15.39 1.59
C GLY A 30 -3.91 14.78 2.86
N MET A 31 -5.07 14.13 2.74
CA MET A 31 -5.79 13.48 3.84
C MET A 31 -5.21 12.08 4.11
N LEU A 32 -3.94 12.03 4.50
CA LEU A 32 -3.14 10.80 4.52
C LEU A 32 -3.69 9.71 5.45
N GLU A 33 -4.21 10.08 6.62
CA GLU A 33 -4.76 9.12 7.58
C GLU A 33 -6.05 8.48 7.07
N GLU A 34 -6.88 9.23 6.36
CA GLU A 34 -8.14 8.76 5.76
C GLU A 34 -7.89 7.95 4.50
N SER A 35 -6.91 8.37 3.71
CA SER A 35 -6.35 7.58 2.62
C SER A 35 -5.89 6.22 3.13
N LEU A 36 -5.08 6.18 4.18
CA LEU A 36 -4.56 4.95 4.76
C LEU A 36 -5.69 4.03 5.24
N ARG A 37 -6.71 4.57 5.94
CA ARG A 37 -7.88 3.79 6.37
C ARG A 37 -8.61 3.16 5.19
N SER A 38 -8.79 3.90 4.10
CA SER A 38 -9.48 3.41 2.89
C SER A 38 -8.64 2.36 2.15
N LEU A 39 -7.35 2.63 1.93
CA LEU A 39 -6.45 1.70 1.28
C LEU A 39 -6.26 0.40 2.08
N LEU A 40 -6.24 0.45 3.42
CA LEU A 40 -6.15 -0.76 4.25
C LEU A 40 -7.43 -1.61 4.18
N LYS A 41 -8.61 -1.01 4.03
CA LYS A 41 -9.84 -1.77 3.75
C LYS A 41 -9.75 -2.49 2.40
N ALA A 42 -9.28 -1.81 1.37
CA ALA A 42 -9.05 -2.41 0.05
C ALA A 42 -8.02 -3.55 0.14
N TYR A 43 -6.90 -3.31 0.81
CA TYR A 43 -5.82 -4.25 1.02
C TYR A 43 -6.32 -5.51 1.73
N ASN A 44 -7.04 -5.38 2.85
CA ASN A 44 -7.51 -6.54 3.61
C ASN A 44 -8.47 -7.42 2.81
N ILE A 45 -9.36 -6.83 2.01
CA ILE A 45 -10.26 -7.60 1.13
C ILE A 45 -9.46 -8.32 0.04
N GLN A 46 -8.50 -7.64 -0.60
CA GLN A 46 -7.70 -8.25 -1.66
C GLN A 46 -6.70 -9.29 -1.13
N ASP A 47 -6.18 -9.12 0.09
CA ASP A 47 -5.32 -10.11 0.75
C ASP A 47 -6.10 -11.40 1.03
N ALA A 48 -7.36 -11.28 1.47
CA ALA A 48 -8.22 -12.43 1.72
C ALA A 48 -8.64 -13.16 0.43
N LEU A 49 -8.81 -12.46 -0.70
CA LEU A 49 -9.41 -13.02 -1.91
C LEU A 49 -8.41 -13.33 -3.03
N VAL A 50 -7.38 -12.49 -3.20
CA VAL A 50 -6.48 -12.47 -4.37
C VAL A 50 -5.04 -12.04 -4.01
N PRO A 51 -4.39 -12.64 -2.98
CA PRO A 51 -3.15 -12.15 -2.37
C PRO A 51 -1.90 -12.22 -3.25
N THR A 52 -1.99 -12.82 -4.43
CA THR A 52 -0.86 -12.98 -5.36
C THR A 52 -1.08 -12.23 -6.68
N THR A 53 -2.14 -11.42 -6.81
CA THR A 53 -2.41 -10.72 -8.07
C THR A 53 -1.64 -9.42 -8.22
N LEU A 54 -1.36 -9.01 -9.47
CA LEU A 54 -0.76 -7.70 -9.76
C LEU A 54 -1.60 -6.52 -9.26
N LYS A 55 -2.94 -6.66 -9.22
CA LYS A 55 -3.83 -5.64 -8.66
C LYS A 55 -3.64 -5.51 -7.15
N PHE A 56 -3.45 -6.63 -6.44
CA PHE A 56 -3.11 -6.60 -5.02
C PHE A 56 -1.72 -6.00 -4.77
N ALA A 57 -0.73 -6.31 -5.62
CA ALA A 57 0.60 -5.70 -5.55
C ALA A 57 0.56 -4.17 -5.74
N ASP A 58 -0.30 -3.66 -6.63
CA ASP A 58 -0.52 -2.23 -6.78
C ASP A 58 -1.15 -1.63 -5.52
N THR A 59 -2.23 -2.21 -4.99
CA THR A 59 -2.84 -1.76 -3.72
C THR A 59 -1.82 -1.75 -2.58
N SER A 60 -1.01 -2.80 -2.43
CA SER A 60 0.09 -2.87 -1.45
C SER A 60 1.08 -1.71 -1.65
N SER A 61 1.47 -1.43 -2.89
CA SER A 61 2.36 -0.30 -3.20
C SER A 61 1.75 1.05 -2.83
N GLN A 62 0.44 1.23 -3.01
CA GLN A 62 -0.26 2.47 -2.63
C GLN A 62 -0.30 2.66 -1.10
N VAL A 63 -0.56 1.60 -0.34
CA VAL A 63 -0.46 1.63 1.14
C VAL A 63 0.96 2.01 1.56
N GLY A 64 1.97 1.40 0.93
CA GLY A 64 3.38 1.71 1.19
C GLY A 64 3.75 3.17 0.91
N LEU A 65 3.20 3.76 -0.16
CA LEU A 65 3.39 5.17 -0.48
C LEU A 65 2.81 6.10 0.60
N VAL A 66 1.59 5.83 1.07
CA VAL A 66 0.96 6.64 2.12
C VAL A 66 1.73 6.51 3.44
N TYR A 67 2.17 5.31 3.80
CA TYR A 67 3.02 5.12 4.98
C TYR A 67 4.34 5.89 4.89
N LYS A 68 4.99 5.89 3.72
CA LYS A 68 6.20 6.69 3.48
C LYS A 68 5.91 8.19 3.62
N GLU A 69 4.77 8.64 3.11
CA GLU A 69 4.39 10.07 3.10
C GLU A 69 4.03 10.58 4.50
N ILE A 70 3.36 9.76 5.33
CA ILE A 70 3.16 10.06 6.76
C ILE A 70 4.51 10.17 7.49
N GLY A 71 5.48 9.33 7.10
CA GLY A 71 6.84 9.40 7.62
C GLY A 71 6.98 8.97 9.07
N GLY A 72 8.19 9.05 9.61
CA GLY A 72 8.51 8.57 10.96
C GLY A 72 8.82 7.07 11.02
N LYS A 73 9.65 6.68 12.00
CA LYS A 73 10.32 5.37 12.03
C LYS A 73 9.36 4.18 11.91
N GLN A 74 8.22 4.23 12.60
CA GLN A 74 7.23 3.15 12.56
C GLN A 74 6.57 3.02 11.18
N TYR A 75 6.21 4.14 10.56
CA TYR A 75 5.51 4.14 9.28
C TYR A 75 6.46 3.81 8.15
N LEU A 76 7.72 4.26 8.21
CA LEU A 76 8.75 3.83 7.28
C LEU A 76 9.00 2.31 7.32
N ALA A 77 8.95 1.68 8.51
CA ALA A 77 9.04 0.22 8.61
C ALA A 77 7.87 -0.48 7.91
N ARG A 78 6.63 0.01 8.11
CA ARG A 78 5.45 -0.51 7.42
C ARG A 78 5.46 -0.25 5.91
N ALA A 79 5.95 0.91 5.48
CA ALA A 79 6.12 1.22 4.06
C ALA A 79 7.04 0.20 3.38
N LEU A 80 8.16 -0.13 4.02
CA LEU A 80 9.11 -1.11 3.53
C LEU A 80 8.48 -2.50 3.38
N GLU A 81 7.68 -2.93 4.37
CA GLU A 81 6.94 -4.19 4.31
C GLU A 81 5.98 -4.24 3.11
N MET A 82 5.19 -3.18 2.92
CA MET A 82 4.22 -3.09 1.83
C MET A 82 4.89 -3.10 0.44
N PHE A 83 6.02 -2.40 0.29
CA PHE A 83 6.77 -2.41 -0.97
C PHE A 83 7.44 -3.76 -1.24
N ARG A 84 8.00 -4.41 -0.22
CA ARG A 84 8.57 -5.76 -0.37
C ARG A 84 7.51 -6.77 -0.78
N ARG A 85 6.33 -6.69 -0.19
CA ARG A 85 5.20 -7.54 -0.56
C ARG A 85 4.78 -7.34 -2.02
N ALA A 86 4.71 -6.09 -2.47
CA ALA A 86 4.43 -5.78 -3.88
C ALA A 86 5.53 -6.29 -4.82
N ALA A 87 6.80 -6.11 -4.46
CA ALA A 87 7.95 -6.56 -5.25
C ALA A 87 7.94 -8.09 -5.45
N LEU A 88 7.70 -8.86 -4.38
CA LEU A 88 7.62 -10.32 -4.44
C LEU A 88 6.55 -10.82 -5.44
N ILE A 89 5.38 -10.17 -5.44
CA ILE A 89 4.31 -10.50 -6.39
C ILE A 89 4.68 -10.10 -7.82
N GLN A 90 5.28 -8.92 -8.00
CA GLN A 90 5.73 -8.44 -9.31
C GLN A 90 6.81 -9.36 -9.90
N GLU A 91 7.78 -9.79 -9.09
CA GLU A 91 8.84 -10.75 -9.46
C GLU A 91 8.27 -12.07 -10.00
N SER A 92 7.23 -12.60 -9.33
CA SER A 92 6.62 -13.88 -9.72
C SER A 92 5.77 -13.81 -10.99
N HIS A 93 5.26 -12.64 -11.37
CA HIS A 93 4.32 -12.51 -12.49
C HIS A 93 4.92 -11.81 -13.71
N VAL A 94 5.67 -10.74 -13.51
CA VAL A 94 6.20 -9.86 -14.56
C VAL A 94 7.57 -9.29 -14.14
N PRO A 95 8.62 -10.12 -14.15
CA PRO A 95 9.96 -9.68 -13.80
C PRO A 95 10.47 -8.61 -14.78
N GLU A 96 11.45 -7.81 -14.33
CA GLU A 96 12.18 -6.81 -15.14
C GLU A 96 11.32 -5.69 -15.75
N THR A 97 10.18 -5.38 -15.13
CA THR A 97 9.29 -4.32 -15.60
C THR A 97 9.58 -2.95 -14.99
N ARG A 98 9.15 -1.89 -15.69
CA ARG A 98 9.18 -0.50 -15.17
C ARG A 98 8.44 -0.37 -13.83
N ILE A 99 7.37 -1.12 -13.63
CA ILE A 99 6.59 -1.11 -12.39
C ILE A 99 7.44 -1.62 -11.23
N MET A 100 8.16 -2.74 -11.42
CA MET A 100 9.09 -3.30 -10.44
C MET A 100 10.25 -2.35 -10.14
N ALA A 101 10.83 -1.70 -11.16
CA ALA A 101 11.86 -0.67 -10.96
C ALA A 101 11.38 0.49 -10.07
N ARG A 102 10.12 0.93 -10.24
CA ARG A 102 9.50 1.95 -9.37
C ARG A 102 9.34 1.45 -7.93
N THR A 103 8.92 0.21 -7.73
CA THR A 103 8.81 -0.41 -6.40
C THR A 103 10.15 -0.44 -5.68
N TYR A 104 11.23 -0.91 -6.33
CA TYR A 104 12.57 -0.91 -5.74
C TYR A 104 13.11 0.49 -5.47
N ARG A 105 12.84 1.46 -6.36
CA ARG A 105 13.18 2.86 -6.09
C ARG A 105 12.56 3.32 -4.77
N ASN A 106 11.28 3.01 -4.53
CA ASN A 106 10.61 3.37 -3.28
C ASN A 106 11.22 2.67 -2.06
N ILE A 107 11.60 1.40 -2.18
CA ILE A 107 12.35 0.68 -1.13
C ILE A 107 13.65 1.41 -0.79
N GLY A 108 14.44 1.78 -1.80
CA GLY A 108 15.70 2.52 -1.59
C GLY A 108 15.48 3.89 -0.92
N LEU A 109 14.41 4.59 -1.30
CA LEU A 109 14.04 5.87 -0.66
C LEU A 109 13.67 5.69 0.81
N VAL A 110 12.88 4.67 1.15
CA VAL A 110 12.50 4.37 2.55
C VAL A 110 13.73 4.02 3.38
N LEU A 111 14.63 3.18 2.86
CA LEU A 111 15.86 2.79 3.58
C LEU A 111 16.78 3.98 3.82
N LYS A 112 16.93 4.88 2.83
CA LYS A 112 17.67 6.13 2.98
C LYS A 112 17.08 7.01 4.08
N GLU A 113 15.75 7.14 4.11
CA GLU A 113 15.05 7.97 5.10
C GLU A 113 15.16 7.37 6.52
N GLN A 114 15.04 6.06 6.66
CA GLN A 114 15.26 5.36 7.93
C GLN A 114 16.67 5.62 8.47
N HIS A 115 17.69 5.55 7.61
CA HIS A 115 19.07 5.84 8.01
C HIS A 115 19.24 7.30 8.46
N ALA A 116 18.71 8.26 7.70
CA ALA A 116 18.77 9.68 8.07
C ALA A 116 18.06 9.99 9.40
N SER A 117 16.95 9.32 9.68
CA SER A 117 16.21 9.46 10.96
C SER A 117 16.94 8.84 12.17
N GLY A 118 17.85 7.88 11.95
CA GLY A 118 18.64 7.24 12.99
C GLY A 118 19.94 7.99 13.33
N SER A 119 20.52 8.72 12.38
CA SER A 119 21.76 9.49 12.57
C SER A 119 21.57 10.80 13.34
N GLY A 120 20.33 11.23 13.60
CA GLY A 120 20.02 12.46 14.35
C GLY A 120 20.06 12.34 15.87
N SER A 121 20.32 11.15 16.44
CA SER A 121 20.24 10.90 17.89
C SER A 121 21.59 10.84 18.62
N THR A 122 22.74 11.09 17.97
CA THR A 122 24.07 10.89 18.58
C THR A 122 24.85 12.18 18.85
N THR A 123 24.20 13.31 19.13
CA THR A 123 24.95 14.54 19.47
C THR A 123 24.27 15.37 20.55
N THR A 124 24.16 14.84 21.77
CA THR A 124 24.19 15.66 23.00
C THR A 124 24.55 14.77 24.20
N THR A 125 25.79 14.83 24.68
CA THR A 125 26.24 14.95 26.09
C THR A 125 27.76 14.89 26.08
#